data_AF-A0A0C3ESV4-F1
#
_entry.id   AF-A0A0C3ESV4-F1
#
_cell.length_a   1.000
_cell.length_b   1.000
_cell.length_c   1.000
_cell.angle_alpha   90.00
_cell.angle_beta   90.00
_cell.angle_gamma   90.00
#
_symmetry.space_group_name_H-M   'P 1'
#
loop_
_entity.id
_entity.type
_entity.pdbx_description
1 polymer ?
#
loop_
_entity_poly.entity_id
_entity_poly.type
_entity_poly.pdbx_seq_one_letter_code
_entity_poly.pdbx_strand_id
1 'polypeptide(L)'
;MLQVLSGKLPYHHLAKDSEVLITLHHGAHPPRPQELADEHWELITQSWAEDPRARPHIKDVFECVQHHYQAAADRQIVPHILGLAEAIPADDTVVIRDTPFSILMFISAFIMGSLTLYLSLN
;
A
#
# COMPACT_ATOMS: atom_id res chain seq x y z
N MET A 1 -2.95 3.44 -3.14
CA MET A 1 -3.53 4.37 -4.13
C MET A 1 -2.62 5.55 -4.46
N LEU A 2 -2.13 6.32 -3.48
CA LEU A 2 -1.28 7.51 -3.74
C LEU A 2 -0.16 7.27 -4.77
N GLN A 3 0.64 6.22 -4.61
CA GLN A 3 1.76 5.94 -5.52
C GLN A 3 1.30 5.68 -6.96
N VAL A 4 0.20 4.95 -7.12
CA VAL A 4 -0.35 4.59 -8.44
C VAL A 4 -0.86 5.83 -9.16
N LEU A 5 -1.60 6.69 -8.45
CA LEU A 5 -2.22 7.88 -9.05
C LEU A 5 -1.22 9.03 -9.27
N SER A 6 -0.20 9.16 -8.40
CA SER A 6 0.82 10.21 -8.53
C SER A 6 2.01 9.80 -9.40
N GLY A 7 2.20 8.50 -9.65
CA GLY A 7 3.40 7.95 -10.31
C GLY A 7 4.70 8.12 -9.52
N LYS A 8 4.63 8.60 -8.27
CA LYS A 8 5.80 8.88 -7.41
C LYS A 8 5.73 8.03 -6.14
N LEU A 9 6.90 7.68 -5.61
CA LEU A 9 6.96 6.99 -4.32
C LEU A 9 6.41 7.92 -3.21
N PRO A 10 5.60 7.39 -2.28
CA PRO A 10 5.28 8.10 -1.05
C PRO A 10 6.56 8.52 -0.35
N TYR A 11 6.58 9.73 0.22
CA TYR A 11 7.76 10.29 0.90
C TYR A 11 9.04 10.43 0.04
N HIS A 12 8.95 10.47 -1.29
CA HIS A 12 10.12 10.65 -2.18
C HIS A 12 10.99 11.90 -1.92
N HIS A 13 10.49 12.85 -1.13
CA HIS A 13 11.23 14.06 -0.73
C HIS A 13 12.14 13.82 0.49
N LEU A 14 11.96 12.71 1.20
CA LEU A 14 12.80 12.31 2.33
C LEU A 14 13.97 11.47 1.83
N ALA A 15 15.15 11.71 2.39
CA ALA A 15 16.37 11.08 1.91
C ALA A 15 16.60 9.69 2.53
N LYS A 16 16.01 9.42 3.70
CA LYS A 16 16.25 8.22 4.49
C LYS A 16 14.95 7.62 5.03
N ASP A 17 14.88 6.29 5.07
CA ASP A 17 13.73 5.58 5.64
C ASP A 17 13.49 5.91 7.12
N SER A 18 14.53 6.24 7.88
CA SER A 18 14.40 6.68 9.28
C SER A 18 13.60 7.97 9.42
N GLU A 19 13.70 8.88 8.43
CA GLU A 19 12.91 10.12 8.42
C GLU A 19 11.44 9.83 8.14
N VAL A 20 11.14 8.83 7.32
CA VAL A 20 9.76 8.35 7.09
C VAL A 20 9.15 7.82 8.39
N LEU A 21 9.90 7.01 9.15
CA LEU A 21 9.45 6.47 10.43
C LEU A 21 9.17 7.57 11.45
N ILE A 22 10.04 8.59 11.56
CA ILE A 22 9.84 9.74 12.44
C ILE A 22 8.60 10.54 12.00
N THR A 23 8.45 10.77 10.70
CA THR A 23 7.29 11.49 10.12
C THR A 23 5.98 10.77 10.46
N LEU A 24 5.93 9.45 10.25
CA LEU A 24 4.79 8.61 10.60
C LEU A 24 4.51 8.60 12.11
N HIS A 25 5.55 8.54 12.94
CA HIS A 25 5.41 8.62 14.40
C HIS A 25 4.78 9.95 14.85
N HIS A 26 5.01 11.04 14.11
CA HIS A 26 4.37 12.33 14.35
C HIS A 26 2.96 12.47 13.75
N GLY A 27 2.40 11.39 13.17
CA GLY A 27 1.08 11.43 12.52
C GLY A 27 1.07 12.19 11.19
N ALA A 28 2.25 12.50 10.63
CA ALA A 28 2.34 13.20 9.36
C ALA A 28 2.28 12.21 8.19
N HIS A 29 1.54 12.59 7.14
CA HIS A 29 1.35 11.83 5.92
C HIS A 29 1.96 12.56 4.72
N PRO A 30 2.16 11.88 3.57
CA PRO A 30 2.72 12.52 2.39
C PRO A 30 1.87 13.71 1.94
N PRO A 31 2.49 14.78 1.42
CA PRO A 31 1.75 15.93 0.90
C PRO A 31 0.88 15.54 -0.29
N ARG A 32 -0.25 16.25 -0.46
CA ARG A 32 -1.15 16.06 -1.60
C ARG A 32 -0.46 16.45 -2.92
N PRO A 33 -0.43 15.57 -3.93
CA PRO A 33 -0.01 15.93 -5.28
C PRO A 33 -1.01 16.90 -5.93
N GLN A 34 -0.52 17.88 -6.70
CA GLN A 34 -1.36 18.92 -7.32
C GLN A 34 -2.31 18.34 -8.38
N GLU A 35 -1.88 17.27 -9.05
CA GLU A 35 -2.57 16.65 -10.18
C GLU A 35 -3.67 15.66 -9.74
N LEU A 36 -3.82 15.43 -8.43
CA LEU A 36 -4.72 14.42 -7.89
C LEU A 36 -6.12 15.00 -7.64
N ALA A 37 -7.15 14.35 -8.20
CA ALA A 37 -8.56 14.71 -7.98
C ALA A 37 -8.96 14.61 -6.49
N ASP A 38 -9.90 15.47 -6.06
CA ASP A 38 -10.38 15.54 -4.68
C ASP A 38 -10.95 14.21 -4.18
N GLU A 39 -11.76 13.55 -5.01
CA GLU A 39 -12.40 12.27 -4.70
C GLU A 39 -11.38 11.16 -4.38
N HIS A 40 -10.27 11.11 -5.11
CA HIS A 40 -9.19 10.16 -4.86
C HIS A 40 -8.38 10.53 -3.62
N TRP A 41 -8.15 11.83 -3.41
CA TRP A 41 -7.43 12.31 -2.25
C TRP A 41 -8.20 12.04 -0.95
N GLU A 42 -9.51 12.25 -0.95
CA GLU A 42 -10.38 11.96 0.18
C GLU A 42 -10.28 10.48 0.58
N LEU A 43 -10.45 9.55 -0.37
CA LEU A 43 -10.30 8.11 -0.11
C LEU A 43 -8.91 7.75 0.44
N ILE A 44 -7.85 8.36 -0.10
CA ILE A 44 -6.47 8.16 0.34
C ILE A 44 -6.31 8.61 1.80
N THR A 45 -6.76 9.81 2.14
CA THR A 45 -6.62 10.37 3.50
C THR A 45 -7.47 9.64 4.52
N GLN A 46 -8.69 9.23 4.17
CA GLN A 46 -9.55 8.40 5.02
C GLN A 46 -8.88 7.05 5.33
N SER A 47 -8.17 6.46 4.36
CA SER A 47 -7.40 5.22 4.55
C SER A 47 -6.27 5.34 5.56
N TRP A 48 -5.86 6.57 5.90
CA TRP A 48 -4.80 6.87 6.86
C TRP A 48 -5.32 7.50 8.16
N ALA A 49 -6.62 7.46 8.41
CA ALA A 49 -7.18 7.99 9.66
C ALA A 49 -6.46 7.41 10.90
N GLU A 50 -6.21 8.28 11.88
CA GLU A 50 -5.56 7.90 13.14
C GLU A 50 -6.39 6.86 13.89
N ASP A 51 -7.72 7.06 13.98
CA ASP A 51 -8.65 6.04 14.48
C ASP A 51 -8.79 4.92 13.43
N PRO A 52 -8.38 3.67 13.73
CA PRO A 52 -8.52 2.56 12.80
C PRO A 52 -9.97 2.29 12.39
N ARG A 53 -10.96 2.65 13.23
CA ARG A 53 -12.39 2.46 12.94
C ARG A 53 -12.95 3.52 11.99
N ALA A 54 -12.26 4.65 11.85
CA ALA A 54 -12.60 5.69 10.88
C ALA A 54 -12.05 5.39 9.48
N ARG A 55 -11.19 4.37 9.35
CA ARG A 55 -10.69 3.92 8.04
C ARG A 55 -11.81 3.21 7.28
N PRO A 56 -11.94 3.44 5.96
CA PRO A 56 -12.97 2.81 5.15
C PRO A 56 -12.79 1.29 5.14
N HIS A 57 -13.90 0.56 5.08
CA HIS A 57 -13.83 -0.88 4.90
C HIS A 57 -13.33 -1.19 3.48
N ILE A 58 -12.63 -2.32 3.30
CA ILE A 58 -12.07 -2.68 1.98
C ILE A 58 -13.15 -2.77 0.89
N LYS A 59 -14.39 -3.11 1.28
CA LYS A 59 -15.54 -3.12 0.40
C LYS A 59 -15.86 -1.73 -0.15
N ASP A 60 -15.83 -0.70 0.70
CA ASP A 60 -16.10 0.69 0.31
C ASP A 60 -14.99 1.21 -0.62
N VAL A 61 -13.74 0.86 -0.31
CA VAL A 61 -12.59 1.18 -1.17
C VAL A 61 -12.75 0.51 -2.55
N PHE A 62 -13.15 -0.76 -2.57
CA PHE A 62 -13.37 -1.50 -3.82
C PHE A 62 -14.49 -0.89 -4.66
N GLU A 63 -15.64 -0.60 -4.06
CA GLU A 63 -16.77 0.02 -4.75
C GLU A 63 -16.39 1.37 -5.35
N CYS A 64 -15.64 2.18 -4.61
CA CYS A 64 -15.12 3.45 -5.09
C CYS A 64 -14.17 3.25 -6.29
N VAL A 65 -13.15 2.39 -6.17
CA VAL A 65 -12.21 2.13 -7.26
C VAL A 65 -12.90 1.56 -8.50
N GLN A 66 -13.86 0.65 -8.32
CA GLN A 66 -14.62 0.04 -9.39
C GLN A 66 -15.46 1.06 -10.15
N HIS A 67 -16.14 1.97 -9.44
CA HIS A 67 -16.92 3.04 -10.05
C HIS A 67 -16.04 3.95 -10.92
N HIS A 68 -14.86 4.35 -10.42
CA HIS A 68 -13.93 5.18 -11.19
C HIS A 68 -13.33 4.42 -12.39
N TYR A 69 -13.06 3.12 -12.24
CA TYR A 69 -12.60 2.29 -13.35
C TYR A 69 -13.63 2.18 -14.47
N GLN A 70 -14.90 1.99 -14.13
CA GLN A 70 -15.99 1.93 -15.12
C GLN A 70 -16.14 3.27 -15.86
N ALA A 71 -16.13 4.39 -15.13
CA ALA A 71 -16.16 5.72 -15.72
C ALA A 71 -14.96 6.00 -16.66
N ALA A 72 -13.79 5.43 -16.35
CA ALA A 72 -12.60 5.50 -17.20
C ALA A 72 -12.66 4.52 -18.39
N ALA A 73 -13.26 3.34 -18.22
CA ALA A 73 -13.38 2.32 -19.25
C ALA A 73 -14.30 2.74 -20.41
N ASP A 74 -15.35 3.51 -20.10
CA ASP A 74 -16.21 4.14 -21.11
C ASP A 74 -15.45 5.15 -22.00
N ARG A 75 -14.27 5.61 -21.57
CA ARG A 75 -13.34 6.43 -22.35
C ARG A 75 -12.21 5.58 -22.97
N GLN A 76 -12.53 4.49 -23.65
CA GLN A 76 -11.70 3.84 -24.69
C GLN A 76 -10.18 3.69 -24.41
N ILE A 77 -9.75 3.33 -23.18
CA ILE A 77 -8.34 3.02 -22.86
C ILE A 77 -8.13 1.55 -22.49
N VAL A 78 -9.19 0.87 -22.03
CA VAL A 78 -9.10 -0.48 -21.45
C VAL A 78 -9.00 -1.66 -22.44
N PRO A 79 -9.51 -1.64 -23.70
CA PRO A 79 -9.50 -2.87 -24.50
C PRO A 79 -8.09 -3.31 -24.95
N HIS A 80 -7.06 -2.46 -24.80
CA HIS A 80 -5.71 -2.82 -25.25
C HIS A 80 -4.95 -3.76 -24.29
N ILE A 81 -5.18 -3.67 -22.98
CA ILE A 81 -4.49 -4.53 -21.99
C ILE A 81 -5.08 -5.95 -22.00
N LEU A 82 -6.39 -6.08 -22.20
CA LEU A 82 -7.06 -7.38 -22.25
C LEU A 82 -6.61 -8.22 -23.46
N GLY A 83 -6.33 -7.57 -24.61
CA GLY A 83 -5.83 -8.24 -25.82
C GLY A 83 -4.40 -8.79 -25.71
N LEU A 84 -3.61 -8.36 -24.73
CA LEU A 84 -2.26 -8.88 -24.50
C LEU A 84 -2.25 -10.14 -23.61
N ALA A 85 -3.28 -10.33 -22.78
CA ALA A 85 -3.39 -11.48 -21.88
C ALA A 85 -3.78 -12.78 -22.62
N GLU A 86 -4.54 -12.68 -23.71
CA GLU A 86 -4.90 -13.86 -24.53
C GLU A 86 -3.74 -14.42 -25.37
N ALA A 87 -2.63 -13.68 -25.51
CA ALA A 87 -1.48 -14.09 -26.32
C ALA A 87 -0.37 -14.83 -25.55
N ILE A 88 -0.53 -15.07 -24.24
CA ILE A 88 0.47 -15.77 -23.42
C ILE A 88 0.09 -17.26 -23.35
N PRO A 89 0.76 -18.17 -24.07
CA PRO A 89 0.52 -19.60 -23.95
C PRO A 89 0.83 -20.07 -22.52
N ALA A 90 -0.02 -20.98 -22.03
CA ALA A 90 -0.08 -21.46 -20.66
C ALA A 90 1.08 -22.39 -20.26
N ASP A 91 2.32 -21.92 -20.37
CA ASP A 91 3.50 -22.62 -19.86
C ASP A 91 4.53 -21.60 -19.38
N ASP A 92 4.28 -20.99 -18.22
CA ASP A 92 5.34 -20.43 -17.40
C ASP A 92 4.89 -20.47 -15.94
N THR A 93 5.50 -21.40 -15.22
CA THR A 93 5.35 -21.60 -13.79
C THR A 93 5.72 -20.31 -13.05
N VAL A 94 4.75 -19.78 -12.30
CA VAL A 94 4.98 -18.68 -11.35
C VAL A 94 5.90 -19.19 -10.24
N VAL A 95 7.19 -18.91 -10.38
CA VAL A 95 8.15 -19.00 -9.28
C VAL A 95 7.81 -17.87 -8.31
N ILE A 96 7.00 -18.20 -7.29
CA ILE A 96 6.78 -17.36 -6.13
C ILE A 96 8.15 -17.17 -5.49
N ARG A 97 8.75 -15.99 -5.66
CA ARG A 97 10.00 -15.62 -4.99
C ARG A 97 9.79 -15.72 -3.49
N ASP A 98 10.38 -16.76 -2.91
CA ASP A 98 10.48 -16.97 -1.48
C ASP A 98 10.92 -15.68 -0.80
N THR A 99 10.07 -15.16 0.10
CA THR A 99 10.53 -14.23 1.13
C THR A 99 11.67 -14.91 1.88
N PRO A 100 12.88 -14.33 1.98
CA PRO A 100 13.99 -15.01 2.60
C PRO A 100 13.65 -15.29 4.07
N PHE A 101 13.79 -16.57 4.47
CA PHE A 101 13.63 -17.12 5.84
C PHE A 101 14.25 -16.27 6.97
N SER A 102 15.13 -15.32 6.65
CA SER A 102 15.76 -14.38 7.58
C SER A 102 14.78 -13.44 8.30
N ILE A 103 13.73 -12.93 7.65
CA ILE A 103 12.86 -11.91 8.29
C ILE A 103 12.04 -12.53 9.44
N LEU A 104 11.59 -13.78 9.27
CA LEU A 104 10.84 -14.48 10.31
C LEU A 104 11.71 -14.79 11.55
N MET A 105 13.00 -15.05 11.34
CA MET A 105 13.99 -15.27 12.42
C MET A 105 14.24 -14.01 13.24
N PHE A 106 14.25 -12.84 12.61
CA PHE A 106 14.41 -11.57 13.34
C PHE A 106 13.19 -11.25 14.19
N ILE A 107 11.98 -11.51 13.67
CA ILE A 107 10.74 -11.29 14.42
C ILE A 107 10.67 -12.26 15.62
N SER A 108 11.02 -13.54 15.44
CA SER A 108 10.98 -14.52 16.53
C SER A 108 12.03 -14.22 17.61
N ALA A 109 13.24 -13.80 17.23
CA ALA A 109 14.28 -13.41 18.18
C ALA A 109 13.89 -12.18 19.00
N PHE A 110 13.21 -11.21 18.39
CA PHE A 110 12.74 -10.00 19.07
C PHE A 110 11.63 -10.29 20.09
N ILE A 111 10.68 -11.17 19.73
CA ILE A 111 9.59 -11.59 20.63
C ILE A 111 10.15 -12.41 21.80
N MET A 112 11.06 -13.35 21.54
CA MET A 112 11.68 -14.18 22.58
C MET A 112 12.54 -13.35 23.54
N GLY A 113 13.33 -12.40 23.03
CA GLY A 113 14.15 -11.50 23.85
C GLY A 113 13.29 -10.61 24.76
N SER A 114 12.18 -10.08 24.22
CA SER A 114 11.25 -9.24 24.99
C SER A 114 10.53 -10.03 26.10
N LEU A 115 10.14 -11.28 25.81
CA LEU A 115 9.51 -12.17 26.80
C LEU A 115 10.47 -12.59 27.92
N THR A 116 11.74 -12.85 27.56
CA THR A 116 12.78 -13.22 28.54
C THR A 116 13.12 -12.06 29.46
N LEU A 117 13.17 -10.83 28.93
CA LEU A 117 13.37 -9.62 29.73
C LEU A 117 12.19 -9.36 30.68
N TYR A 118 10.96 -9.60 30.20
CA TYR A 118 9.73 -9.43 30.99
C TYR A 118 9.66 -10.41 32.17
N LEU A 119 10.03 -11.68 31.95
CA LEU A 119 10.08 -12.69 33.01
C LEU A 119 11.24 -12.50 33.99
N SER A 120 12.29 -11.77 33.60
CA SER A 120 13.43 -11.47 34.49
C SER A 120 13.20 -10.23 35.37
N LEU A 121 12.19 -9.41 35.07
CA LEU A 121 11.85 -8.17 35.80
C LEU A 121 10.67 -8.35 36.78
N ASN A 122 10.10 -9.55 36.87
CA ASN A 122 8.93 -9.87 37.69
C ASN A 122 9.19 -11.14 38.51
#